data_AF-A0A644THF6-F1
#
_entry.id   AF-A0A644THF6-F1
#
_cell.length_a   1.000
_cell.length_b   1.000
_cell.length_c   1.000
_cell.angle_alpha   90.00
_cell.angle_beta   90.00
_cell.angle_gamma   90.00
#
_symmetry.space_group_name_H-M   'P 1'
#
loop_
_entity.id
_entity.type
_entity.pdbx_description
1 polymer ?
#
loop_
_entity_poly.entity_id
_entity_poly.type
_entity_poly.pdbx_seq_one_letter_code
_entity_poly.pdbx_strand_id
1 'polypeptide(L)'
;MNQGLRNTLGNVLLALAAALLLFSCVHAPVNGLAGRDFQNLSIEQLQLVSKEDPESCLETISALRTKGLDDPVLSSSWKDLEDKSLARLLERLEQEEAEGRWAEAERSLASLEAARFILSDSGILKNYFNGDNSRLEKSRLRVLQARSEEFYAKGLYAPGVNYLNRILDTLAASGDARIVPEASYLTLWLERSRTKGDDFTSERLSSLLKPGSTSKSAQSDDGRAEQEPEGFSNNPKASLAELAEGVVTVHVDKGLKLQRGLAYPDRVLGSAFQVDDQGYYLSNYHVIASEVDPGYEGYSSLSIRPFDKPEARIPGKVVGWNKELDVALLKSEASARTLYLHSSNDPAKGLRVYAIGSPVGLESSVSSGIISSPGRRILAWGEALQVDVPVNPGSSGGPLLDEKGRVVGLIFAGLSGFQGLNFALSPSWISRLLPSLFAGGEIELSWIGLGLAKTLDGQLEISYVSSWRQAVRPGDRLLAIDGQPIKELSQAQYLLTGKPLNSLCALSLVREGKPIHILLKTQAMPKSPMIKQAKSEASEDLLQAVTGMLLEHISGPRGPGGSYKILKLWPGLPADESGLREGDLIKFARFRGNYPEGLASFDISVKSPASGYLERTMRLVLSLEMNNFI
;
A
#
# COMPACT_ATOMS: atom_id res chain seq x y z
N MET A 1 31.50 21.69 -49.42
CA MET A 1 31.71 20.50 -48.55
C MET A 1 30.75 20.42 -47.34
N ASN A 2 29.60 21.10 -47.32
CA ASN A 2 28.74 21.21 -46.12
C ASN A 2 27.27 20.77 -46.27
N GLN A 3 26.86 20.21 -47.42
CA GLN A 3 25.52 19.62 -47.59
C GLN A 3 25.51 18.10 -47.37
N GLY A 4 26.56 17.39 -47.80
CA GLY A 4 26.67 15.94 -47.60
C GLY A 4 26.72 15.53 -46.12
N LEU A 5 27.49 16.25 -45.29
CA LEU A 5 27.58 15.98 -43.85
C LEU A 5 26.28 16.30 -43.10
N ARG A 6 25.51 17.32 -43.52
CA ARG A 6 24.22 17.64 -42.89
C ARG A 6 23.16 16.58 -43.18
N ASN A 7 23.16 16.01 -44.38
CA ASN A 7 22.23 14.93 -44.73
C ASN A 7 22.59 13.61 -44.06
N THR A 8 23.88 13.29 -43.89
CA THR A 8 24.28 12.08 -43.16
C THR A 8 24.03 12.21 -41.65
N LEU A 9 24.31 13.36 -41.03
CA LEU A 9 23.94 13.59 -39.62
C LEU A 9 22.42 13.60 -39.41
N GLY A 10 21.66 14.19 -40.33
CA GLY A 10 20.19 14.17 -40.29
C GLY A 10 19.62 12.77 -40.38
N ASN A 11 20.15 11.93 -41.28
CA ASN A 11 19.70 10.54 -41.43
C ASN A 11 20.13 9.64 -40.26
N VAL A 12 21.30 9.89 -39.66
CA VAL A 12 21.75 9.16 -38.46
C VAL A 12 20.92 9.56 -37.23
N LEU A 13 20.57 10.84 -37.07
CA LEU A 13 19.65 11.30 -36.02
C LEU A 13 18.23 10.74 -36.21
N LEU A 14 17.75 10.63 -37.45
CA LEU A 14 16.45 10.02 -37.76
C LEU A 14 16.45 8.52 -37.48
N ALA A 15 17.55 7.82 -37.79
CA ALA A 15 17.71 6.40 -37.49
C ALA A 15 17.87 6.12 -35.99
N LEU A 16 18.56 7.00 -35.23
CA LEU A 16 18.63 6.95 -33.77
C LEU A 16 17.29 7.27 -33.12
N ALA A 17 16.53 8.23 -33.64
CA ALA A 17 15.17 8.52 -33.16
C ALA A 17 14.19 7.37 -33.48
N ALA A 18 14.31 6.75 -34.66
CA ALA A 18 13.53 5.56 -35.01
C ALA A 18 13.93 4.33 -34.17
N ALA A 19 15.22 4.15 -33.86
CA ALA A 19 15.69 3.10 -32.97
C ALA A 19 15.28 3.34 -31.50
N LEU A 20 15.30 4.58 -31.02
CA LEU A 20 14.78 4.97 -29.70
C LEU A 20 13.26 4.78 -29.62
N LEU A 21 12.51 5.09 -30.69
CA LEU A 21 11.08 4.80 -30.78
C LEU A 21 10.79 3.29 -30.81
N LEU A 22 11.60 2.50 -31.52
CA LEU A 22 11.48 1.04 -31.54
C LEU A 22 11.89 0.39 -30.22
N PHE A 23 12.88 0.91 -29.50
CA PHE A 23 13.23 0.45 -28.14
C PHE A 23 12.19 0.87 -27.10
N SER A 24 11.57 2.05 -27.23
CA SER A 24 10.45 2.46 -26.36
C SER A 24 9.15 1.68 -26.63
N CYS A 25 9.03 1.02 -27.79
CA CYS A 25 7.90 0.16 -28.13
C CYS A 25 8.06 -1.30 -27.64
N VAL A 26 9.22 -1.70 -27.11
CA VAL A 26 9.46 -3.09 -26.65
C VAL A 26 9.19 -3.28 -25.15
N HIS A 27 9.01 -2.21 -24.37
CA HIS A 27 8.66 -2.30 -22.94
C HIS A 27 7.63 -1.26 -22.47
N ALA A 28 6.81 -0.70 -23.37
CA ALA A 28 5.62 0.01 -22.93
C ALA A 28 4.66 -1.02 -22.29
N PRO A 29 4.29 -0.88 -20.99
CA PRO A 29 3.23 -1.71 -20.44
C PRO A 29 2.01 -1.53 -21.34
N VAL A 30 1.44 -2.64 -21.81
CA VAL A 30 0.24 -2.63 -22.62
C VAL A 30 -0.88 -2.01 -21.78
N ASN A 31 -1.07 -0.70 -21.88
CA ASN A 31 -2.21 0.06 -21.37
C ASN A 31 -3.52 -0.29 -22.14
N GLY A 32 -3.65 -1.53 -22.63
CA GLY A 32 -4.62 -1.93 -23.65
C GLY A 32 -5.82 -2.75 -23.18
N LEU A 33 -5.96 -3.04 -21.88
CA LEU A 33 -7.06 -3.85 -21.35
C LEU A 33 -7.86 -3.18 -20.23
N ALA A 34 -7.33 -2.14 -19.59
CA ALA A 34 -8.07 -1.32 -18.63
C ALA A 34 -9.08 -0.43 -19.37
N GLY A 35 -10.29 -0.94 -19.57
CA GLY A 35 -11.40 -0.17 -20.17
C GLY A 35 -12.12 -0.85 -21.33
N ARG A 36 -11.81 -2.12 -21.66
CA ARG A 36 -12.72 -2.88 -22.55
C ARG A 36 -13.97 -3.27 -21.76
N ASP A 37 -15.13 -3.11 -22.39
CA ASP A 37 -16.34 -3.75 -21.93
C ASP A 37 -16.22 -5.27 -22.20
N PHE A 38 -15.63 -5.98 -21.24
CA PHE A 38 -15.28 -7.41 -21.36
C PHE A 38 -16.50 -8.31 -21.64
N GLN A 39 -17.72 -7.77 -21.52
CA GLN A 39 -18.98 -8.47 -21.81
C GLN A 39 -19.24 -8.66 -23.30
N ASN A 40 -18.61 -7.82 -24.14
CA ASN A 40 -18.77 -7.86 -25.59
C ASN A 40 -17.59 -8.56 -26.28
N LEU A 41 -16.70 -9.20 -25.52
CA LEU A 41 -15.59 -9.94 -26.11
C LEU A 41 -16.06 -11.28 -26.65
N SER A 42 -15.68 -11.58 -27.90
CA SER A 42 -15.86 -12.92 -28.45
C SER A 42 -14.96 -13.93 -27.72
N ILE A 43 -15.31 -15.21 -27.79
CA ILE A 43 -14.46 -16.29 -27.25
C ILE A 43 -13.04 -16.22 -27.84
N GLU A 44 -12.90 -15.89 -29.12
CA GLU A 44 -11.60 -15.72 -29.78
C GLU A 44 -10.79 -14.57 -29.16
N GLN A 45 -11.44 -13.45 -28.83
CA GLN A 45 -10.77 -12.33 -28.15
C GLN A 45 -10.34 -12.72 -26.74
N LEU A 46 -11.15 -13.49 -26.02
CA LEU A 46 -10.80 -14.02 -24.69
C LEU A 46 -9.66 -15.05 -24.76
N GLN A 47 -9.59 -15.85 -25.83
CA GLN A 47 -8.45 -16.75 -26.11
C GLN A 47 -7.15 -16.00 -26.39
N LEU A 48 -7.22 -14.79 -26.95
CA LEU A 48 -6.05 -13.94 -27.11
C LEU A 48 -5.64 -13.33 -25.76
N VAL A 49 -6.60 -12.81 -25.00
CA VAL A 49 -6.35 -12.24 -23.66
C VAL A 49 -5.78 -13.30 -22.71
N SER A 50 -6.25 -14.54 -22.73
CA SER A 50 -5.69 -15.60 -21.88
C SER A 50 -4.21 -15.90 -22.14
N LYS A 51 -3.70 -15.59 -23.34
CA LYS A 51 -2.29 -15.76 -23.70
C LYS A 51 -1.42 -14.57 -23.29
N GLU A 52 -1.94 -13.35 -23.46
CA GLU A 52 -1.20 -12.10 -23.23
C GLU A 52 -1.33 -11.58 -21.79
N ASP A 53 -2.51 -11.74 -21.18
CA ASP A 53 -2.87 -11.23 -19.86
C ASP A 53 -3.82 -12.21 -19.15
N PRO A 54 -3.29 -13.36 -18.68
CA PRO A 54 -4.09 -14.39 -18.04
C PRO A 54 -4.82 -13.89 -16.80
N GLU A 55 -4.28 -12.89 -16.07
CA GLU A 55 -4.97 -12.25 -14.96
C GLU A 55 -6.27 -11.56 -15.40
N SER A 56 -6.23 -10.72 -16.44
CA SER A 56 -7.45 -10.05 -16.94
C SER A 56 -8.47 -11.05 -17.49
N CYS A 57 -8.00 -12.16 -18.08
CA CYS A 57 -8.88 -13.25 -18.51
C CYS A 57 -9.62 -13.87 -17.32
N LEU A 58 -8.89 -14.23 -16.25
CA LEU A 58 -9.45 -14.84 -15.05
C LEU A 58 -10.42 -13.90 -14.31
N GLU A 59 -10.08 -12.61 -14.19
CA GLU A 59 -11.03 -11.60 -13.67
C GLU A 59 -12.31 -11.57 -14.51
N THR A 60 -12.19 -11.55 -15.83
CA THR A 60 -13.35 -11.48 -16.74
C THR A 60 -14.26 -12.70 -16.57
N ILE A 61 -13.69 -13.90 -16.54
CA ILE A 61 -14.46 -15.13 -16.33
C ILE A 61 -15.14 -15.10 -14.96
N SER A 62 -14.42 -14.64 -13.93
CA SER A 62 -14.99 -14.46 -12.60
C SER A 62 -16.16 -13.47 -12.60
N ALA A 63 -16.09 -12.38 -13.34
CA ALA A 63 -17.17 -11.40 -13.46
C ALA A 63 -18.40 -11.98 -14.16
N LEU A 64 -18.21 -12.73 -15.26
CA LEU A 64 -19.31 -13.33 -16.03
C LEU A 64 -20.12 -14.33 -15.20
N ARG A 65 -19.47 -15.15 -14.37
CA ARG A 65 -20.14 -16.06 -13.43
C ARG A 65 -21.09 -15.35 -12.47
N THR A 66 -20.68 -14.20 -11.92
CA THR A 66 -21.53 -13.45 -10.98
C THR A 66 -22.81 -12.89 -11.61
N LYS A 67 -22.88 -12.79 -12.94
CA LYS A 67 -24.05 -12.31 -13.67
C LYS A 67 -25.04 -13.42 -14.02
N GLY A 68 -24.78 -14.66 -13.64
CA GLY A 68 -25.66 -15.79 -13.96
C GLY A 68 -25.69 -16.11 -15.46
N LEU A 69 -24.64 -15.70 -16.20
CA LEU A 69 -24.40 -16.11 -17.59
C LEU A 69 -23.77 -17.53 -17.63
N ASP A 70 -24.28 -18.42 -16.78
CA ASP A 70 -23.97 -19.86 -16.78
C ASP A 70 -24.81 -20.54 -17.87
N ASP A 71 -24.61 -20.13 -19.11
CA ASP A 71 -25.11 -20.88 -20.28
C ASP A 71 -24.37 -22.24 -20.33
N PRO A 72 -25.08 -23.38 -20.34
CA PRO A 72 -24.46 -24.70 -20.44
C PRO A 72 -23.48 -24.83 -21.62
N VAL A 73 -23.74 -24.14 -22.73
CA VAL A 73 -22.88 -24.12 -23.93
C VAL A 73 -21.58 -23.36 -23.69
N LEU A 74 -21.63 -22.29 -22.90
CA LEU A 74 -20.45 -21.48 -22.58
C LEU A 74 -19.66 -22.05 -21.39
N SER A 75 -20.29 -22.81 -20.50
CA SER A 75 -19.68 -23.35 -19.27
C SER A 75 -18.40 -24.18 -19.51
N SER A 76 -18.39 -25.02 -20.54
CA SER A 76 -17.21 -25.82 -20.93
C SER A 76 -16.10 -24.95 -21.54
N SER A 77 -16.49 -23.93 -22.32
CA SER A 77 -15.56 -22.97 -22.92
C SER A 77 -14.91 -22.07 -21.87
N TRP A 78 -15.66 -21.66 -20.83
CA TRP A 78 -15.14 -20.92 -19.69
C TRP A 78 -14.12 -21.73 -18.92
N LYS A 79 -14.43 -23.01 -18.66
CA LYS A 79 -13.53 -23.88 -17.90
C LYS A 79 -12.21 -24.11 -18.62
N ASP A 80 -12.25 -24.31 -19.94
CA ASP A 80 -11.06 -24.43 -20.78
C ASP A 80 -10.20 -23.15 -20.77
N LEU A 81 -10.83 -21.97 -20.84
CA LEU A 81 -10.11 -20.69 -20.77
C LEU A 81 -9.47 -20.44 -19.41
N GLU A 82 -10.14 -20.79 -18.31
CA GLU A 82 -9.55 -20.71 -16.97
C GLU A 82 -8.33 -21.60 -16.86
N ASP A 83 -8.47 -22.88 -17.26
CA ASP A 83 -7.41 -23.85 -17.14
C ASP A 83 -6.21 -23.44 -18.02
N LYS A 84 -6.44 -22.92 -19.23
CA LYS A 84 -5.38 -22.32 -20.07
C LYS A 84 -4.69 -21.12 -19.43
N SER A 85 -5.47 -20.22 -18.81
CA SER A 85 -4.91 -19.03 -18.15
C SER A 85 -4.06 -19.40 -16.93
N LEU A 86 -4.52 -20.38 -16.15
CA LEU A 86 -3.78 -20.92 -15.00
C LEU A 86 -2.50 -21.64 -15.43
N ALA A 87 -2.56 -22.47 -16.46
CA ALA A 87 -1.37 -23.11 -17.03
C ALA A 87 -0.35 -22.06 -17.48
N ARG A 88 -0.80 -20.98 -18.13
CA ARG A 88 0.06 -19.90 -18.57
C ARG A 88 0.71 -19.13 -17.42
N LEU A 89 -0.03 -18.89 -16.34
CA LEU A 89 0.53 -18.27 -15.12
C LEU A 89 1.60 -19.15 -14.47
N LEU A 90 1.38 -20.47 -14.42
CA LEU A 90 2.34 -21.43 -13.88
C LEU A 90 3.62 -21.49 -14.73
N GLU A 91 3.48 -21.63 -16.05
CA GLU A 91 4.62 -21.60 -16.99
C GLU A 91 5.41 -20.29 -16.84
N ARG A 92 4.71 -19.15 -16.71
CA ARG A 92 5.33 -17.85 -16.52
C ARG A 92 6.10 -17.78 -15.20
N LEU A 93 5.53 -18.27 -14.09
CA LEU A 93 6.22 -18.35 -12.80
C LEU A 93 7.48 -19.20 -12.89
N GLU A 94 7.40 -20.41 -13.47
CA GLU A 94 8.54 -21.31 -13.61
C GLU A 94 9.67 -20.68 -14.46
N GLN A 95 9.31 -19.98 -15.53
CA GLN A 95 10.26 -19.23 -16.35
C GLN A 95 10.89 -18.06 -15.57
N GLU A 96 10.09 -17.27 -14.85
CA GLU A 96 10.56 -16.16 -14.02
C GLU A 96 11.51 -16.64 -12.91
N GLU A 97 11.20 -17.75 -12.24
CA GLU A 97 12.09 -18.39 -11.27
C GLU A 97 13.40 -18.88 -11.92
N ALA A 98 13.33 -19.54 -13.09
CA ALA A 98 14.50 -20.07 -13.78
C ALA A 98 15.44 -18.96 -14.29
N GLU A 99 14.89 -17.82 -14.69
CA GLU A 99 15.63 -16.67 -15.22
C GLU A 99 16.04 -15.68 -14.11
N GLY A 100 15.72 -15.96 -12.85
CA GLY A 100 16.08 -15.13 -11.70
C GLY A 100 15.31 -13.80 -11.62
N ARG A 101 14.15 -13.71 -12.27
CA ARG A 101 13.25 -12.54 -12.25
C ARG A 101 12.31 -12.60 -11.05
N TRP A 102 12.87 -12.40 -9.87
CA TRP A 102 12.18 -12.65 -8.61
C TRP A 102 11.02 -11.68 -8.30
N ALA A 103 11.08 -10.43 -8.78
CA ALA A 103 9.98 -9.47 -8.59
C ALA A 103 8.76 -9.85 -9.44
N GLU A 104 8.98 -10.28 -10.68
CA GLU A 104 7.95 -10.79 -11.56
C GLU A 104 7.37 -12.12 -11.05
N ALA A 105 8.24 -13.02 -10.55
CA ALA A 105 7.81 -14.25 -9.90
C ALA A 105 6.93 -13.99 -8.68
N GLU A 106 7.25 -12.99 -7.83
CA GLU A 106 6.39 -12.58 -6.69
C GLU A 106 4.99 -12.16 -7.16
N ARG A 107 4.87 -11.46 -8.30
CA ARG A 107 3.57 -11.13 -8.91
C ARG A 107 2.82 -12.36 -9.42
N SER A 108 3.47 -13.23 -10.20
CA SER A 108 2.83 -14.43 -10.75
C SER A 108 2.38 -15.37 -9.63
N LEU A 109 3.19 -15.52 -8.59
CA LEU A 109 2.84 -16.28 -7.40
C LEU A 109 1.63 -15.67 -6.67
N ALA A 110 1.60 -14.35 -6.45
CA ALA A 110 0.46 -13.67 -5.83
C ALA A 110 -0.84 -13.88 -6.62
N SER A 111 -0.77 -13.90 -7.95
CA SER A 111 -1.92 -14.22 -8.81
C SER A 111 -2.41 -15.66 -8.63
N LEU A 112 -1.50 -16.63 -8.57
CA LEU A 112 -1.82 -18.05 -8.37
C LEU A 112 -2.38 -18.32 -6.97
N GLU A 113 -1.84 -17.66 -5.94
CA GLU A 113 -2.34 -17.72 -4.56
C GLU A 113 -3.77 -17.21 -4.48
N ALA A 114 -4.07 -16.05 -5.09
CA ALA A 114 -5.43 -15.53 -5.17
C ALA A 114 -6.37 -16.48 -5.93
N ALA A 115 -5.95 -16.96 -7.10
CA ALA A 115 -6.75 -17.88 -7.91
C ALA A 115 -7.10 -19.17 -7.15
N ARG A 116 -6.19 -19.71 -6.32
CA ARG A 116 -6.42 -20.91 -5.50
C ARG A 116 -7.65 -20.78 -4.60
N PHE A 117 -7.93 -19.60 -4.05
CA PHE A 117 -9.04 -19.41 -3.12
C PHE A 117 -10.42 -19.53 -3.80
N ILE A 118 -10.49 -19.29 -5.11
CA ILE A 118 -11.74 -19.25 -5.86
C ILE A 118 -11.88 -20.46 -6.78
N LEU A 119 -10.76 -20.90 -7.35
CA LEU A 119 -10.69 -22.00 -8.33
C LEU A 119 -10.12 -23.27 -7.70
N SER A 120 -10.43 -23.52 -6.43
CA SER A 120 -9.94 -24.69 -5.67
C SER A 120 -10.27 -26.03 -6.34
N ASP A 121 -11.30 -26.07 -7.20
CA ASP A 121 -11.69 -27.26 -7.94
C ASP A 121 -10.97 -27.48 -9.27
N SER A 122 -10.16 -26.53 -9.76
CA SER A 122 -9.43 -26.68 -11.02
C SER A 122 -8.47 -27.86 -10.95
N GLY A 123 -8.48 -28.71 -11.98
CA GLY A 123 -7.58 -29.86 -12.10
C GLY A 123 -6.10 -29.46 -12.20
N ILE A 124 -5.80 -28.29 -12.77
CA ILE A 124 -4.42 -27.77 -12.88
C ILE A 124 -3.92 -27.34 -11.52
N LEU A 125 -4.73 -26.53 -10.83
CA LEU A 125 -4.46 -26.13 -9.47
C LEU A 125 -4.39 -27.36 -8.57
N LYS A 126 -5.38 -28.24 -8.58
CA LYS A 126 -5.35 -29.53 -7.89
C LYS A 126 -4.14 -30.38 -8.26
N ASN A 127 -3.65 -30.44 -9.50
CA ASN A 127 -2.44 -31.23 -9.81
C ASN A 127 -1.17 -30.56 -9.31
N TYR A 128 -1.13 -29.23 -9.35
CA TYR A 128 -0.07 -28.43 -8.73
C TYR A 128 -0.13 -28.48 -7.20
N PHE A 129 -1.32 -28.70 -6.61
CA PHE A 129 -1.62 -28.64 -5.17
C PHE A 129 -1.80 -30.01 -4.46
N ASN A 130 -2.27 -31.07 -5.12
CA ASN A 130 -2.66 -32.37 -4.53
C ASN A 130 -1.47 -33.32 -4.31
N GLY A 131 -0.24 -32.92 -4.65
CA GLY A 131 0.95 -33.67 -4.24
C GLY A 131 1.39 -33.36 -2.80
N ASP A 132 1.01 -32.19 -2.30
CA ASP A 132 1.28 -31.64 -0.97
C ASP A 132 0.93 -30.15 -1.09
N ASN A 133 0.33 -29.53 -0.06
CA ASN A 133 0.35 -28.06 0.10
C ASN A 133 1.78 -27.45 0.03
N SER A 134 2.82 -28.28 -0.07
CA SER A 134 4.24 -27.94 -0.18
C SER A 134 4.67 -27.29 -1.48
N ARG A 135 4.10 -27.52 -2.67
CA ARG A 135 4.69 -26.94 -3.91
C ARG A 135 4.57 -25.42 -3.98
N LEU A 136 3.37 -24.88 -3.76
CA LEU A 136 3.16 -23.44 -3.71
C LEU A 136 3.90 -22.81 -2.53
N GLU A 137 3.84 -23.45 -1.36
CA GLU A 137 4.56 -22.95 -0.17
C GLU A 137 6.08 -23.00 -0.38
N LYS A 138 6.60 -24.00 -1.09
CA LYS A 138 8.01 -24.08 -1.52
C LYS A 138 8.36 -22.98 -2.51
N SER A 139 7.53 -22.73 -3.53
CA SER A 139 7.75 -21.61 -4.45
C SER A 139 7.69 -20.28 -3.72
N ARG A 140 6.76 -20.09 -2.80
CA ARG A 140 6.67 -18.91 -1.93
C ARG A 140 7.93 -18.71 -1.11
N LEU A 141 8.39 -19.74 -0.42
CA LEU A 141 9.61 -19.68 0.39
C LEU A 141 10.85 -19.49 -0.49
N ARG A 142 10.91 -20.12 -1.66
CA ARG A 142 11.98 -19.92 -2.66
C ARG A 142 12.02 -18.47 -3.13
N VAL A 143 10.90 -17.88 -3.53
CA VAL A 143 10.84 -16.48 -3.98
C VAL A 143 11.26 -15.55 -2.83
N LEU A 144 10.73 -15.74 -1.62
CA LEU A 144 11.12 -14.93 -0.46
C LEU A 144 12.61 -15.05 -0.13
N GLN A 145 13.15 -16.28 -0.16
CA GLN A 145 14.57 -16.55 0.08
C GLN A 145 15.44 -15.91 -1.00
N ALA A 146 15.10 -16.08 -2.27
CA ALA A 146 15.84 -15.49 -3.38
C ALA A 146 15.84 -13.96 -3.33
N ARG A 147 14.71 -13.33 -2.94
CA ARG A 147 14.65 -11.88 -2.70
C ARG A 147 15.55 -11.47 -1.54
N SER A 148 15.55 -12.22 -0.44
CA SER A 148 16.46 -11.98 0.69
C SER A 148 17.93 -12.09 0.26
N GLU A 149 18.28 -13.10 -0.53
CA GLU A 149 19.63 -13.33 -1.08
C GLU A 149 20.04 -12.24 -2.09
N GLU A 150 19.11 -11.73 -2.90
CA GLU A 150 19.35 -10.61 -3.82
C GLU A 150 19.77 -9.35 -3.04
N PHE A 151 19.06 -9.03 -1.96
CA PHE A 151 19.45 -7.91 -1.09
C PHE A 151 20.74 -8.19 -0.33
N TYR A 152 20.96 -9.43 0.11
CA TYR A 152 22.22 -9.85 0.70
C TYR A 152 23.40 -9.60 -0.25
N ALA A 153 23.30 -10.02 -1.50
CA ALA A 153 24.33 -9.85 -2.52
C ALA A 153 24.61 -8.37 -2.84
N LYS A 154 23.58 -7.52 -2.73
CA LYS A 154 23.70 -6.05 -2.85
C LYS A 154 24.30 -5.38 -1.62
N GLY A 155 24.62 -6.13 -0.57
CA GLY A 155 25.12 -5.61 0.71
C GLY A 155 24.03 -4.96 1.58
N LEU A 156 22.76 -4.98 1.14
CA LEU A 156 21.64 -4.35 1.82
C LEU A 156 21.11 -5.29 2.91
N TYR A 157 21.22 -4.88 4.16
CA TYR A 157 20.79 -5.65 5.32
C TYR A 157 19.29 -5.46 5.60
N ALA A 158 18.81 -4.22 5.62
CA ALA A 158 17.42 -3.88 6.02
C ALA A 158 16.33 -4.55 5.17
N PRO A 159 16.35 -4.45 3.82
CA PRO A 159 15.37 -5.18 3.00
C PRO A 159 15.60 -6.70 3.02
N GLY A 160 16.84 -7.17 3.19
CA GLY A 160 17.14 -8.60 3.26
C GLY A 160 16.60 -9.28 4.52
N VAL A 161 16.75 -8.62 5.69
CA VAL A 161 16.19 -9.09 6.97
C VAL A 161 14.66 -8.97 7.00
N ASN A 162 14.10 -8.00 6.29
CA ASN A 162 12.65 -7.91 6.09
C ASN A 162 12.09 -9.15 5.38
N TYR A 163 12.71 -9.60 4.28
CA TYR A 163 12.32 -10.86 3.63
C TYR A 163 12.60 -12.08 4.51
N LEU A 164 13.70 -12.12 5.25
CA LEU A 164 13.98 -13.17 6.24
C LEU A 164 12.85 -13.28 7.26
N ASN A 165 12.40 -12.16 7.82
CA ASN A 165 11.28 -12.16 8.77
C ASN A 165 9.99 -12.70 8.13
N ARG A 166 9.68 -12.36 6.87
CA ARG A 166 8.55 -12.93 6.12
C ARG A 166 8.67 -14.45 5.94
N ILE A 167 9.88 -14.97 5.70
CA ILE A 167 10.15 -16.42 5.64
C ILE A 167 9.83 -17.06 6.99
N LEU A 168 10.36 -16.50 8.07
CA LEU A 168 10.15 -17.03 9.42
C LEU A 168 8.66 -17.01 9.83
N ASP A 169 7.94 -15.95 9.48
CA ASP A 169 6.49 -15.84 9.72
C ASP A 169 5.71 -16.88 8.90
N THR A 170 6.12 -17.13 7.66
CA THR A 170 5.51 -18.15 6.79
C THR A 170 5.70 -19.55 7.34
N LEU A 171 6.89 -19.87 7.86
CA LEU A 171 7.18 -21.16 8.50
C LEU A 171 6.40 -21.36 9.80
N ALA A 172 6.27 -20.30 10.61
CA ALA A 172 5.49 -20.34 11.84
C ALA A 172 4.00 -20.61 11.55
N ALA A 173 3.48 -20.08 10.43
CA ALA A 173 2.09 -20.29 10.02
C ALA A 173 1.84 -21.68 9.38
N SER A 174 2.81 -22.23 8.65
CA SER A 174 2.61 -23.51 7.93
C SER A 174 2.62 -24.73 8.87
N GLY A 175 3.38 -24.67 9.98
CA GLY A 175 3.56 -25.79 10.89
C GLY A 175 4.28 -27.00 10.28
N ASP A 176 4.71 -26.93 9.01
CA ASP A 176 5.38 -28.03 8.31
C ASP A 176 6.90 -27.89 8.42
N ALA A 177 7.50 -28.68 9.33
CA ALA A 177 8.94 -28.70 9.58
C ALA A 177 9.79 -29.13 8.37
N ARG A 178 9.19 -29.61 7.27
CA ARG A 178 9.90 -30.04 6.06
C ARG A 178 10.20 -28.90 5.08
N ILE A 179 9.68 -27.70 5.32
CA ILE A 179 9.83 -26.54 4.42
C ILE A 179 10.75 -25.46 4.99
N VAL A 180 11.50 -25.78 6.05
CA VAL A 180 12.44 -24.84 6.69
C VAL A 180 13.63 -24.56 5.75
N PRO A 181 14.08 -23.29 5.64
CA PRO A 181 15.31 -22.94 4.94
C PRO A 181 16.49 -23.77 5.45
N GLU A 182 17.49 -24.00 4.60
CA GLU A 182 18.68 -24.73 5.00
C GLU A 182 19.32 -24.10 6.24
N ALA A 183 19.80 -24.94 7.18
CA ALA A 183 20.44 -24.47 8.40
C ALA A 183 21.65 -23.57 8.11
N SER A 184 22.34 -23.79 6.97
CA SER A 184 23.40 -22.95 6.43
C SER A 184 22.93 -21.50 6.19
N TYR A 185 21.77 -21.31 5.56
CA TYR A 185 21.17 -20.00 5.30
C TYR A 185 20.80 -19.27 6.59
N LEU A 186 20.18 -19.96 7.55
CA LEU A 186 19.84 -19.36 8.85
C LEU A 186 21.09 -19.01 9.67
N THR A 187 22.13 -19.84 9.60
CA THR A 187 23.42 -19.59 10.27
C THR A 187 24.12 -18.37 9.67
N LEU A 188 24.10 -18.23 8.34
CA LEU A 188 24.65 -17.06 7.64
C LEU A 188 23.99 -15.76 8.12
N TRP A 189 22.66 -15.75 8.24
CA TRP A 189 21.92 -14.60 8.75
C TRP A 189 22.15 -14.34 10.24
N LEU A 190 22.37 -15.40 11.04
CA LEU A 190 22.71 -15.26 12.45
C LEU A 190 24.10 -14.60 12.62
N GLU A 191 25.09 -15.02 11.86
CA GLU A 191 26.42 -14.40 11.88
C GLU A 191 26.37 -12.94 11.40
N ARG A 192 25.60 -12.68 10.34
CA ARG A 192 25.42 -11.33 9.82
C ARG A 192 24.72 -10.42 10.81
N SER A 193 23.62 -10.86 11.43
CA SER A 193 22.89 -10.07 12.44
C SER A 193 23.76 -9.76 13.66
N ARG A 194 24.56 -10.71 14.15
CA ARG A 194 25.55 -10.46 15.21
C ARG A 194 26.60 -9.44 14.82
N THR A 195 27.13 -9.54 13.60
CA THR A 195 28.13 -8.59 13.07
C THR A 195 27.56 -7.18 12.95
N LYS A 196 26.25 -7.07 12.66
CA LYS A 196 25.52 -5.81 12.57
C LYS A 196 25.06 -5.26 13.93
N GLY A 197 25.10 -6.07 15.00
CA GLY A 197 24.55 -5.70 16.31
C GLY A 197 23.02 -5.68 16.34
N ASP A 198 22.37 -6.45 15.47
CA ASP A 198 20.91 -6.65 15.48
C ASP A 198 20.58 -7.80 16.44
N ASP A 199 20.48 -7.46 17.73
CA ASP A 199 20.25 -8.43 18.80
C ASP A 199 18.91 -9.16 18.64
N PHE A 200 17.86 -8.45 18.22
CA PHE A 200 16.53 -9.03 18.05
C PHE A 200 16.52 -10.14 16.98
N THR A 201 17.07 -9.86 15.79
CA THR A 201 17.15 -10.87 14.72
C THR A 201 18.07 -12.01 15.15
N SER A 202 19.18 -11.70 15.83
CA SER A 202 20.13 -12.69 16.34
C SER A 202 19.48 -13.65 17.36
N GLU A 203 18.69 -13.13 18.29
CA GLU A 203 17.95 -13.90 19.30
C GLU A 203 16.90 -14.78 18.64
N ARG A 204 16.11 -14.21 17.71
CA ARG A 204 15.08 -14.93 16.94
C ARG A 204 15.70 -16.11 16.18
N LEU A 205 16.78 -15.90 15.43
CA LEU A 205 17.46 -16.96 14.71
C LEU A 205 18.12 -17.99 15.63
N SER A 206 18.71 -17.54 16.74
CA SER A 206 19.31 -18.43 17.74
C SER A 206 18.27 -19.36 18.36
N SER A 207 17.06 -18.89 18.63
CA SER A 207 15.98 -19.75 19.16
C SER A 207 15.56 -20.84 18.17
N LEU A 208 15.60 -20.57 16.87
CA LEU A 208 15.22 -21.53 15.83
C LEU A 208 16.30 -22.60 15.58
N LEU A 209 17.57 -22.24 15.78
CA LEU A 209 18.71 -23.14 15.57
C LEU A 209 19.04 -24.03 16.78
N LYS A 210 18.38 -23.83 17.94
CA LYS A 210 18.56 -24.70 19.12
C LYS A 210 17.93 -26.09 18.87
N PRO A 211 18.66 -27.20 19.09
CA PRO A 211 18.10 -28.55 18.94
C PRO A 211 16.98 -28.78 19.97
N GLY A 212 15.76 -29.11 19.51
CA GLY A 212 14.65 -29.58 20.36
C GLY A 212 13.46 -28.64 20.56
N SER A 213 13.42 -27.44 19.95
CA SER A 213 12.25 -26.55 20.01
C SER A 213 11.37 -26.65 18.77
N THR A 214 10.70 -27.79 18.59
CA THR A 214 9.51 -27.87 17.73
C THR A 214 8.28 -28.17 18.59
N SER A 215 7.19 -27.45 18.30
CA SER A 215 5.88 -27.43 18.95
C SER A 215 5.74 -26.55 20.21
N LYS A 216 5.12 -25.38 20.01
CA LYS A 216 3.86 -25.05 20.69
C LYS A 216 3.11 -24.01 19.86
N SER A 217 1.95 -24.46 19.38
CA SER A 217 0.93 -23.69 18.66
C SER A 217 0.36 -22.58 19.55
N ALA A 218 -0.06 -21.50 18.89
CA ALA A 218 -0.86 -20.42 19.46
C ALA A 218 -2.16 -20.94 20.10
N GLN A 219 -2.42 -20.52 21.34
CA GLN A 219 -3.74 -20.44 21.94
C GLN A 219 -3.81 -19.23 22.87
N SER A 220 -4.96 -18.57 22.85
CA SER A 220 -5.35 -17.32 23.48
C SER A 220 -5.37 -17.29 25.01
N ASP A 221 -5.27 -16.07 25.55
CA ASP A 221 -5.57 -15.60 26.92
C ASP A 221 -4.73 -16.18 28.08
N ASP A 222 -3.92 -15.35 28.73
CA ASP A 222 -4.36 -14.52 29.87
C ASP A 222 -3.18 -13.65 30.37
N GLY A 223 -3.48 -12.49 30.98
CA GLY A 223 -2.50 -11.44 31.32
C GLY A 223 -1.43 -11.85 32.35
N ARG A 224 -0.34 -12.48 31.91
CA ARG A 224 0.87 -12.68 32.71
C ARG A 224 2.11 -12.32 31.91
N ALA A 225 2.93 -11.45 32.50
CA ALA A 225 4.23 -11.04 31.98
C ALA A 225 5.07 -12.28 31.62
N GLU A 226 5.43 -12.40 30.35
CA GLU A 226 6.41 -13.38 29.88
C GLU A 226 7.78 -13.02 30.49
N GLN A 227 8.28 -13.87 31.38
CA GLN A 227 9.69 -13.85 31.78
C GLN A 227 10.51 -14.51 30.66
N GLU A 228 11.35 -13.72 29.99
CA GLU A 228 12.30 -14.16 28.97
C GLU A 228 13.41 -15.04 29.60
N PRO A 229 13.96 -16.03 28.88
CA PRO A 229 15.04 -16.86 29.41
C PRO A 229 16.35 -16.08 29.47
N GLU A 230 16.96 -16.03 30.67
CA GLU A 230 18.31 -15.50 30.86
C GLU A 230 19.37 -16.35 30.13
N GLY A 231 20.15 -15.72 29.26
CA GLY A 231 21.41 -16.30 28.78
C GLY A 231 21.85 -15.83 27.38
N PHE A 232 22.92 -15.03 27.38
CA PHE A 232 23.79 -14.60 26.27
C PHE A 232 23.43 -13.33 25.46
N SER A 233 23.79 -12.18 26.04
CA SER A 233 24.59 -11.13 25.37
C SER A 233 25.37 -10.36 26.45
N ASN A 234 26.70 -10.35 26.38
CA ASN A 234 27.56 -9.55 27.26
C ASN A 234 27.88 -8.16 26.68
N ASN A 235 27.14 -7.72 25.65
CA ASN A 235 27.18 -6.33 25.23
C ASN A 235 26.16 -5.53 26.04
N PRO A 236 26.54 -4.40 26.68
CA PRO A 236 25.56 -3.52 27.29
C PRO A 236 24.56 -3.07 26.22
N LYS A 237 23.26 -3.23 26.51
CA LYS A 237 22.18 -2.70 25.66
C LYS A 237 22.44 -1.22 25.45
N ALA A 238 22.37 -0.77 24.20
CA ALA A 238 22.59 0.62 23.85
C ALA A 238 21.63 1.53 24.64
N SER A 239 22.17 2.57 25.25
CA SER A 239 21.38 3.59 25.91
C SER A 239 20.55 4.38 24.89
N LEU A 240 19.45 5.00 25.33
CA LEU A 240 18.66 5.90 24.48
C LEU A 240 19.48 7.05 23.88
N ALA A 241 20.52 7.50 24.60
CA ALA A 241 21.45 8.52 24.10
C ALA A 241 22.28 8.00 22.91
N GLU A 242 22.81 6.77 23.00
CA GLU A 242 23.54 6.14 21.90
C GLU A 242 22.63 5.82 20.71
N LEU A 243 21.36 5.50 20.95
CA LEU A 243 20.37 5.31 19.88
C LEU A 243 19.99 6.64 19.20
N ALA A 244 20.07 7.76 19.92
CA ALA A 244 19.85 9.08 19.36
C ALA A 244 20.92 9.47 18.33
N GLU A 245 22.13 8.92 18.42
CA GLU A 245 23.18 9.06 17.39
C GLU A 245 22.78 8.44 16.04
N GLY A 246 21.72 7.62 16.01
CA GLY A 246 21.13 7.09 14.78
C GLY A 246 20.20 8.04 14.05
N VAL A 247 19.89 9.19 14.66
CA VAL A 247 18.97 10.19 14.14
C VAL A 247 19.73 11.39 13.60
N VAL A 248 19.37 11.81 12.39
CA VAL A 248 19.99 12.91 11.66
C VAL A 248 18.95 13.97 11.33
N THR A 249 19.41 15.20 11.13
CA THR A 249 18.54 16.28 10.67
C THR A 249 18.46 16.24 9.15
N VAL A 250 17.24 16.22 8.61
CA VAL A 250 16.99 16.44 7.19
C VAL A 250 16.75 17.93 6.95
N HIS A 251 17.53 18.51 6.03
CA HIS A 251 17.40 19.90 5.65
C HIS A 251 17.22 20.01 4.14
N VAL A 252 16.04 20.50 3.73
CA VAL A 252 15.73 20.82 2.35
C VAL A 252 15.74 22.32 2.19
N ASP A 253 16.69 22.82 1.40
CA ASP A 253 16.79 24.24 1.05
C ASP A 253 15.93 24.52 -0.19
N LYS A 254 14.92 25.38 -0.06
CA LYS A 254 14.00 25.75 -1.14
C LYS A 254 14.33 27.13 -1.72
N GLY A 255 15.46 27.72 -1.33
CA GLY A 255 15.89 29.03 -1.78
C GLY A 255 15.17 30.16 -1.06
N LEU A 256 14.62 31.12 -1.82
CA LEU A 256 13.99 32.32 -1.29
C LEU A 256 12.51 32.38 -1.69
N LYS A 257 11.63 32.59 -0.72
CA LYS A 257 10.21 32.87 -0.94
C LYS A 257 9.94 34.36 -0.80
N LEU A 258 9.32 34.95 -1.82
CA LEU A 258 8.88 36.34 -1.80
C LEU A 258 7.52 36.45 -1.10
N GLN A 259 7.45 37.26 -0.04
CA GLN A 259 6.21 37.57 0.65
C GLN A 259 6.13 39.08 0.91
N ARG A 260 5.09 39.72 0.35
CA ARG A 260 4.85 41.17 0.45
C ARG A 260 6.08 42.02 0.05
N GLY A 261 6.79 41.60 -0.99
CA GLY A 261 7.99 42.30 -1.51
C GLY A 261 9.29 42.03 -0.74
N LEU A 262 9.26 41.21 0.32
CA LEU A 262 10.45 40.79 1.07
C LEU A 262 10.80 39.34 0.75
N ALA A 263 12.08 39.04 0.57
CA ALA A 263 12.57 37.68 0.38
C ALA A 263 12.88 37.05 1.74
N TYR A 264 12.33 35.87 1.99
CA TYR A 264 12.59 35.05 3.19
C TYR A 264 13.22 33.73 2.76
N PRO A 265 14.20 33.19 3.51
CA PRO A 265 14.67 31.83 3.32
C PRO A 265 13.50 30.85 3.42
N ASP A 266 13.33 30.02 2.39
CA ASP A 266 12.37 28.93 2.39
C ASP A 266 13.13 27.62 2.61
N ARG A 267 12.78 26.91 3.67
CA ARG A 267 13.45 25.66 4.05
C ARG A 267 12.50 24.75 4.78
N VAL A 268 12.69 23.45 4.59
CA VAL A 268 11.99 22.41 5.34
C VAL A 268 13.03 21.70 6.22
N LEU A 269 12.67 21.52 7.49
CA LEU A 269 13.46 20.78 8.46
C LEU A 269 12.65 19.57 8.93
N GLY A 270 13.29 18.42 8.95
CA GLY A 270 12.77 17.19 9.50
C GLY A 270 13.88 16.36 10.13
N SER A 271 13.53 15.15 10.52
CA SER A 271 14.44 14.13 11.01
C SER A 271 14.44 12.94 10.07
N ALA A 272 15.50 12.15 10.13
CA ALA A 272 15.57 10.83 9.55
C ALA A 272 16.40 9.93 10.46
N PHE A 273 16.30 8.62 10.30
CA PHE A 273 17.18 7.70 10.99
C PHE A 273 17.73 6.63 10.06
N GLN A 274 18.98 6.24 10.30
CA GLN A 274 19.65 5.27 9.46
C GLN A 274 19.05 3.88 9.68
N VAL A 275 18.64 3.22 8.61
CA VAL A 275 18.04 1.86 8.64
C VAL A 275 18.94 0.80 8.06
N ASP A 276 19.95 1.20 7.29
CA ASP A 276 20.92 0.30 6.68
C ASP A 276 22.31 0.91 6.75
N ASP A 277 23.34 0.10 7.01
CA ASP A 277 24.72 0.56 7.18
C ASP A 277 25.32 1.14 5.90
N GLN A 278 24.71 0.86 4.74
CA GLN A 278 25.05 1.51 3.49
C GLN A 278 24.56 2.96 3.41
N GLY A 279 24.19 3.62 4.52
CA GLY A 279 23.80 5.03 4.57
C GLY A 279 22.42 5.32 3.99
N TYR A 280 21.46 4.41 4.22
CA TYR A 280 20.05 4.62 3.90
C TYR A 280 19.27 5.05 5.13
N TYR A 281 18.38 6.02 4.94
CA TYR A 281 17.67 6.69 6.02
C TYR A 281 16.17 6.73 5.74
N LEU A 282 15.34 6.42 6.73
CA LEU A 282 13.89 6.66 6.63
C LEU A 282 13.54 8.07 7.12
N SER A 283 12.64 8.74 6.39
CA SER A 283 12.06 10.03 6.74
C SER A 283 10.62 10.10 6.20
N ASN A 284 9.99 11.28 6.25
CA ASN A 284 8.66 11.48 5.69
C ASN A 284 8.69 12.05 4.27
N TYR A 285 7.67 11.72 3.48
CA TYR A 285 7.48 12.29 2.15
C TYR A 285 7.29 13.81 2.22
N HIS A 286 6.48 14.34 3.15
CA HIS A 286 6.23 15.78 3.23
C HIS A 286 7.49 16.61 3.53
N VAL A 287 8.51 16.00 4.16
CA VAL A 287 9.80 16.65 4.43
C VAL A 287 10.59 16.86 3.13
N ILE A 288 10.48 15.91 2.19
CA ILE A 288 11.23 15.88 0.93
C ILE A 288 10.38 16.19 -0.31
N ALA A 289 9.12 16.58 -0.14
CA ALA A 289 8.15 16.67 -1.22
C ALA A 289 8.64 17.54 -2.40
N SER A 290 9.33 18.65 -2.14
CA SER A 290 9.87 19.53 -3.18
C SER A 290 11.01 18.91 -4.00
N GLU A 291 11.67 17.85 -3.53
CA GLU A 291 12.72 17.14 -4.27
C GLU A 291 12.15 16.17 -5.31
N VAL A 292 10.90 15.74 -5.13
CA VAL A 292 10.31 14.63 -5.91
C VAL A 292 8.96 14.97 -6.56
N ASP A 293 8.29 16.03 -6.11
CA ASP A 293 7.04 16.47 -6.71
C ASP A 293 7.31 17.10 -8.09
N PRO A 294 6.85 16.50 -9.20
CA PRO A 294 7.04 17.06 -10.54
C PRO A 294 6.33 18.40 -10.74
N GLY A 295 5.35 18.75 -9.88
CA GLY A 295 4.68 20.04 -9.89
C GLY A 295 5.42 21.15 -9.15
N TYR A 296 6.54 20.84 -8.47
CA TYR A 296 7.31 21.84 -7.75
C TYR A 296 8.20 22.64 -8.69
N GLU A 297 7.84 23.92 -8.90
CA GLU A 297 8.61 24.87 -9.70
C GLU A 297 9.47 25.74 -8.77
N GLY A 298 10.69 25.29 -8.45
CA GLY A 298 11.61 26.02 -7.58
C GLY A 298 12.97 25.37 -7.41
N TYR A 299 13.87 26.07 -6.72
CA TYR A 299 15.10 25.46 -6.21
C TYR A 299 14.74 24.49 -5.08
N SER A 300 15.36 23.31 -5.05
CA SER A 300 15.27 22.38 -3.94
C SER A 300 16.63 21.66 -3.83
N SER A 301 17.19 21.62 -2.62
CA SER A 301 18.40 20.85 -2.34
C SER A 301 18.33 20.15 -0.99
N LEU A 302 18.35 18.82 -1.04
CA LEU A 302 18.40 17.94 0.12
C LEU A 302 19.82 17.79 0.70
N SER A 303 19.94 17.97 2.01
CA SER A 303 21.16 17.70 2.79
C SER A 303 20.82 17.03 4.12
N ILE A 304 21.72 16.18 4.60
CA ILE A 304 21.67 15.53 5.91
C ILE A 304 22.71 16.19 6.82
N ARG A 305 22.32 16.46 8.06
CA ARG A 305 23.21 16.94 9.13
C ARG A 305 23.33 15.83 10.18
N PRO A 306 24.52 15.20 10.31
CA PRO A 306 24.79 14.21 11.34
C PRO A 306 24.62 14.80 12.75
N PHE A 307 24.31 13.95 13.72
CA PHE A 307 24.20 14.33 15.13
C PHE A 307 25.53 14.83 15.73
N ASP A 308 26.66 14.27 15.31
CA ASP A 308 27.98 14.65 15.85
C ASP A 308 28.53 15.94 15.25
N LYS A 309 27.96 16.41 14.13
CA LYS A 309 28.41 17.56 13.34
C LYS A 309 27.22 18.36 12.78
N PRO A 310 26.44 19.05 13.64
CA PRO A 310 25.29 19.88 13.25
C PRO A 310 25.55 20.84 12.10
N GLU A 311 26.75 21.39 12.04
CA GLU A 311 27.15 22.38 11.05
C GLU A 311 27.42 21.78 9.68
N ALA A 312 27.68 20.46 9.60
CA ALA A 312 27.93 19.77 8.36
C ALA A 312 26.63 19.61 7.56
N ARG A 313 26.70 19.91 6.26
CA ARG A 313 25.62 19.66 5.30
C ARG A 313 26.12 18.66 4.28
N ILE A 314 25.80 17.39 4.50
CA ILE A 314 26.20 16.30 3.62
C ILE A 314 25.10 16.13 2.57
N PRO A 315 25.40 16.17 1.26
CA PRO A 315 24.37 15.97 0.24
C PRO A 315 23.59 14.67 0.44
N GLY A 316 22.27 14.73 0.22
CA GLY A 316 21.37 13.59 0.25
C GLY A 316 20.68 13.39 -1.09
N LYS A 317 20.12 12.20 -1.32
CA LYS A 317 19.25 11.90 -2.45
C LYS A 317 18.01 11.17 -1.96
N VAL A 318 16.87 11.43 -2.57
CA VAL A 318 15.67 10.61 -2.37
C VAL A 318 15.80 9.35 -3.24
N VAL A 319 15.63 8.17 -2.62
CA VAL A 319 15.73 6.86 -3.29
C VAL A 319 14.34 6.40 -3.71
N GLY A 320 13.42 6.30 -2.76
CA GLY A 320 12.04 5.88 -2.99
C GLY A 320 11.09 6.52 -1.98
N TRP A 321 9.83 6.71 -2.35
CA TRP A 321 8.85 7.38 -1.49
C TRP A 321 7.43 6.91 -1.77
N ASN A 322 6.55 7.06 -0.78
CA ASN A 322 5.11 6.91 -0.95
C ASN A 322 4.42 8.10 -0.29
N LYS A 323 3.63 8.84 -1.08
CA LYS A 323 2.89 10.02 -0.60
C LYS A 323 1.80 9.66 0.40
N GLU A 324 1.09 8.56 0.17
CA GLU A 324 -0.15 8.23 0.87
C GLU A 324 0.07 7.72 2.29
N LEU A 325 1.21 7.05 2.52
CA LEU A 325 1.72 6.63 3.82
C LEU A 325 2.81 7.58 4.35
N ASP A 326 3.04 8.72 3.67
CA ASP A 326 3.96 9.79 4.04
C ASP A 326 5.39 9.31 4.40
N VAL A 327 5.95 8.37 3.64
CA VAL A 327 7.27 7.78 3.91
C VAL A 327 8.25 8.00 2.75
N ALA A 328 9.51 8.22 3.07
CA ALA A 328 10.60 8.35 2.11
C ALA A 328 11.86 7.63 2.59
N LEU A 329 12.60 7.05 1.65
CA LEU A 329 13.94 6.51 1.85
C LEU A 329 14.95 7.45 1.21
N LEU A 330 15.94 7.87 1.98
CA LEU A 330 17.00 8.78 1.57
C LEU A 330 18.33 8.03 1.56
N LYS A 331 19.27 8.50 0.73
CA LYS A 331 20.66 8.04 0.69
C LYS A 331 21.58 9.21 0.96
N SER A 332 22.54 9.03 1.86
CA SER A 332 23.64 9.97 2.08
C SER A 332 24.91 9.25 2.51
N GLU A 333 26.02 9.98 2.55
CA GLU A 333 27.31 9.55 3.11
C GLU A 333 27.48 9.99 4.57
N ALA A 334 26.47 10.66 5.13
CA ALA A 334 26.39 10.93 6.56
C ALA A 334 26.57 9.62 7.35
N SER A 335 27.32 9.69 8.45
CA SER A 335 27.49 8.59 9.38
C SER A 335 26.49 8.73 10.52
N ALA A 336 25.76 7.67 10.83
CA ALA A 336 24.88 7.57 11.98
C ALA A 336 24.86 6.12 12.47
N ARG A 337 24.32 5.90 13.68
CA ARG A 337 24.05 4.55 14.16
C ARG A 337 22.85 3.95 13.42
N THR A 338 22.98 2.72 12.93
CA THR A 338 21.83 2.04 12.30
C THR A 338 20.81 1.61 13.34
N LEU A 339 19.53 1.93 13.09
CA LEU A 339 18.38 1.47 13.85
C LEU A 339 17.59 0.46 13.00
N TYR A 340 17.56 -0.80 13.44
CA TYR A 340 16.89 -1.87 12.71
C TYR A 340 15.37 -1.88 12.95
N LEU A 341 14.62 -2.25 11.91
CA LEU A 341 13.20 -2.50 11.99
C LEU A 341 12.98 -3.95 12.42
N HIS A 342 12.54 -4.13 13.67
CA HIS A 342 12.54 -5.45 14.31
C HIS A 342 11.23 -6.23 14.14
N SER A 343 10.09 -5.56 13.94
CA SER A 343 8.81 -6.26 13.83
C SER A 343 7.93 -5.69 12.73
N SER A 344 7.08 -6.55 12.17
CA SER A 344 5.96 -6.19 11.30
C SER A 344 4.65 -6.06 12.09
N ASN A 345 4.66 -6.24 13.42
CA ASN A 345 3.48 -6.15 14.26
C ASN A 345 3.31 -4.75 14.85
N ASP A 346 2.06 -4.31 14.95
CA ASP A 346 1.71 -3.03 15.57
C ASP A 346 1.90 -3.10 17.09
N PRO A 347 2.41 -2.03 17.73
CA PRO A 347 2.58 -2.00 19.17
C PRO A 347 1.24 -1.92 19.91
N ALA A 348 1.18 -2.55 21.08
CA ALA A 348 0.00 -2.51 21.94
C ALA A 348 -0.24 -1.12 22.53
N LYS A 349 -1.51 -0.79 22.79
CA LYS A 349 -1.90 0.40 23.54
C LYS A 349 -1.25 0.39 24.93
N GLY A 350 -0.73 1.54 25.36
CA GLY A 350 -0.05 1.71 26.65
C GLY A 350 1.45 1.39 26.63
N LEU A 351 1.99 0.88 25.52
CA LEU A 351 3.43 0.67 25.37
C LEU A 351 4.17 1.99 25.55
N ARG A 352 5.16 2.03 26.45
CA ARG A 352 6.04 3.18 26.65
C ARG A 352 6.97 3.35 25.46
N VAL A 353 7.05 4.57 24.97
CA VAL A 353 7.81 4.92 23.78
C VAL A 353 8.58 6.23 23.95
N TYR A 354 9.63 6.36 23.16
CA TYR A 354 10.51 7.51 23.09
C TYR A 354 10.55 8.01 21.67
N ALA A 355 10.21 9.27 21.45
CA ALA A 355 10.48 9.94 20.19
C ALA A 355 11.88 10.54 20.25
N ILE A 356 12.63 10.34 19.18
CA ILE A 356 13.90 11.02 18.97
C ILE A 356 13.79 11.87 17.72
N GLY A 357 14.14 13.14 17.84
CA GLY A 357 14.19 14.04 16.70
C GLY A 357 15.18 15.18 16.91
N SER A 358 15.36 15.96 15.86
CA SER A 358 16.18 17.18 15.85
C SER A 358 15.29 18.43 15.65
N PRO A 359 14.46 18.82 16.65
CA PRO A 359 13.58 19.96 16.53
C PRO A 359 14.37 21.26 16.43
N VAL A 360 14.14 22.05 15.37
CA VAL A 360 14.66 23.43 15.23
C VAL A 360 16.20 23.53 15.31
N GLY A 361 16.92 22.43 15.04
CA GLY A 361 18.40 22.38 15.19
C GLY A 361 18.89 22.25 16.64
N LEU A 362 17.98 21.97 17.59
CA LEU A 362 18.32 21.45 18.92
C LEU A 362 18.44 19.93 18.79
N GLU A 363 19.67 19.46 18.67
CA GLU A 363 19.96 18.07 18.33
C GLU A 363 19.57 17.11 19.46
N SER A 364 19.15 15.90 19.08
CA SER A 364 18.81 14.78 19.99
C SER A 364 17.84 15.12 21.11
N SER A 365 16.75 15.80 20.76
CA SER A 365 15.64 15.92 21.70
C SER A 365 14.96 14.56 21.84
N VAL A 366 15.04 14.00 23.04
CA VAL A 366 14.32 12.79 23.43
C VAL A 366 13.08 13.20 24.21
N SER A 367 11.92 12.78 23.74
CA SER A 367 10.66 12.94 24.46
C SER A 367 10.03 11.56 24.71
N SER A 368 9.37 11.39 25.85
CA SER A 368 8.78 10.12 26.25
C SER A 368 7.26 10.20 26.34
N GLY A 369 6.59 9.08 26.09
CA GLY A 369 5.15 8.94 26.18
C GLY A 369 4.74 7.47 26.04
N ILE A 370 3.56 7.24 25.51
CA ILE A 370 2.95 5.94 25.26
C ILE A 370 2.26 5.89 23.89
N ILE A 371 2.01 4.68 23.41
CA ILE A 371 1.00 4.43 22.38
C ILE A 371 -0.39 4.65 22.98
N SER A 372 -1.02 5.78 22.64
CA SER A 372 -2.36 6.14 23.12
C SER A 372 -3.45 5.31 22.45
N SER A 373 -3.32 5.05 21.15
CA SER A 373 -4.21 4.17 20.41
C SER A 373 -3.55 3.73 19.10
N PRO A 374 -3.53 2.43 18.77
CA PRO A 374 -3.30 2.01 17.41
C PRO A 374 -4.52 2.33 16.53
N GLY A 375 -4.35 2.24 15.21
CA GLY A 375 -5.45 2.16 14.25
C GLY A 375 -6.18 3.46 13.94
N ARG A 376 -5.50 4.61 13.91
CA ARG A 376 -6.13 5.89 13.54
C ARG A 376 -6.10 6.13 12.04
N ARG A 377 -7.28 6.22 11.43
CA ARG A 377 -7.48 6.49 9.99
C ARG A 377 -7.39 7.99 9.67
N ILE A 378 -6.20 8.56 9.85
CA ILE A 378 -5.92 9.99 9.55
C ILE A 378 -5.17 10.18 8.23
N LEU A 379 -4.59 9.09 7.70
CA LEU A 379 -3.92 9.08 6.41
C LEU A 379 -4.93 8.81 5.29
N ALA A 380 -4.57 9.17 4.07
CA ALA A 380 -5.35 8.80 2.88
C ALA A 380 -5.36 7.28 2.67
N TRP A 381 -4.28 6.61 3.07
CA TRP A 381 -4.16 5.15 3.04
C TRP A 381 -3.58 4.63 4.35
N GLY A 382 -4.16 3.54 4.87
CA GLY A 382 -3.69 2.86 6.06
C GLY A 382 -4.02 3.57 7.37
N GLU A 383 -3.27 3.22 8.41
CA GLU A 383 -3.51 3.69 9.78
C GLU A 383 -2.24 4.21 10.44
N ALA A 384 -2.43 5.17 11.32
CA ALA A 384 -1.39 5.73 12.16
C ALA A 384 -1.56 5.27 13.63
N LEU A 385 -0.45 5.23 14.33
CA LEU A 385 -0.38 5.11 15.77
C LEU A 385 -0.59 6.50 16.38
N GLN A 386 -1.56 6.65 17.28
CA GLN A 386 -1.68 7.84 18.10
C GLN A 386 -0.74 7.73 19.29
N VAL A 387 0.05 8.77 19.52
CA VAL A 387 1.00 8.85 20.63
C VAL A 387 0.77 10.13 21.42
N ASP A 388 1.07 10.12 22.72
CA ASP A 388 1.04 11.32 23.57
C ASP A 388 2.43 11.94 23.76
N VAL A 389 3.44 11.38 23.07
CA VAL A 389 4.81 11.90 23.08
C VAL A 389 4.79 13.32 22.53
N PRO A 390 5.43 14.31 23.19
CA PRO A 390 5.59 15.65 22.63
C PRO A 390 6.34 15.62 21.30
N VAL A 391 5.66 16.03 20.21
CA VAL A 391 6.19 16.11 18.85
C VAL A 391 6.17 17.57 18.42
N ASN A 392 7.31 18.07 17.94
CA ASN A 392 7.49 19.47 17.52
C ASN A 392 7.90 19.52 16.04
N PRO A 393 7.73 20.66 15.35
CA PRO A 393 8.32 20.85 14.03
C PRO A 393 9.81 20.48 14.02
N GLY A 394 10.20 19.55 13.14
CA GLY A 394 11.55 18.99 13.06
C GLY A 394 11.69 17.54 13.54
N SER A 395 10.75 17.00 14.33
CA SER A 395 10.75 15.56 14.69
C SER A 395 10.02 14.67 13.66
N SER A 396 9.33 15.24 12.66
CA SER A 396 8.80 14.49 11.50
C SER A 396 9.90 13.67 10.84
N GLY A 397 9.67 12.38 10.68
CA GLY A 397 10.61 11.43 10.07
C GLY A 397 11.60 10.82 11.07
N GLY A 398 11.56 11.24 12.34
CA GLY A 398 12.32 10.62 13.42
C GLY A 398 11.73 9.27 13.85
N PRO A 399 12.52 8.40 14.50
CA PRO A 399 12.04 7.12 14.98
C PRO A 399 11.23 7.28 16.27
N LEU A 400 10.22 6.43 16.41
CA LEU A 400 9.59 6.12 17.68
C LEU A 400 10.18 4.81 18.18
N LEU A 401 10.80 4.81 19.37
CA LEU A 401 11.48 3.66 19.95
C LEU A 401 10.75 3.15 21.20
N ASP A 402 10.82 1.85 21.46
CA ASP A 402 10.43 1.31 22.77
C ASP A 402 11.62 1.26 23.75
N GLU A 403 11.38 0.77 24.97
CA GLU A 403 12.41 0.64 26.02
C GLU A 403 13.56 -0.30 25.66
N LYS A 404 13.37 -1.18 24.67
CA LYS A 404 14.41 -2.08 24.15
C LYS A 404 15.18 -1.43 22.98
N GLY A 405 14.87 -0.18 22.63
CA GLY A 405 15.49 0.52 21.50
C GLY A 405 14.97 0.07 20.14
N ARG A 406 13.85 -0.67 20.08
CA ARG A 406 13.28 -1.14 18.82
C ARG A 406 12.48 -0.03 18.17
N VAL A 407 12.64 0.15 16.86
CA VAL A 407 11.79 1.06 16.08
C VAL A 407 10.36 0.51 16.03
N VAL A 408 9.45 1.23 16.65
CA VAL A 408 8.00 0.96 16.73
C VAL A 408 7.16 2.02 16.04
N GLY A 409 7.79 2.91 15.26
CA GLY A 409 7.10 3.79 14.33
C GLY A 409 7.97 4.88 13.72
N LEU A 410 7.42 5.58 12.74
CA LEU A 410 8.00 6.76 12.08
C LEU A 410 7.12 7.98 12.39
N ILE A 411 7.65 8.97 13.08
CA ILE A 411 6.84 10.10 13.58
C ILE A 411 6.36 10.98 12.43
N PHE A 412 5.10 11.38 12.46
CA PHE A 412 4.55 12.46 11.62
C PHE A 412 4.18 13.65 12.53
N ALA A 413 4.84 14.79 12.36
CA ALA A 413 4.48 15.99 13.12
C ALA A 413 3.44 16.85 12.38
N GLY A 414 2.57 17.52 13.13
CA GLY A 414 1.85 18.70 12.66
C GLY A 414 0.72 18.44 11.66
N LEU A 415 0.00 17.32 11.77
CA LEU A 415 -1.21 17.11 10.99
C LEU A 415 -2.21 18.25 11.23
N SER A 416 -2.46 19.02 10.17
CA SER A 416 -3.37 20.16 10.21
C SER A 416 -4.78 19.69 10.56
N GLY A 417 -5.39 20.28 11.57
CA GLY A 417 -6.71 19.89 12.09
C GLY A 417 -6.70 19.06 13.38
N PHE A 418 -5.53 18.52 13.79
CA PHE A 418 -5.40 17.71 15.01
C PHE A 418 -4.47 18.35 16.04
N GLN A 419 -4.72 19.63 16.38
CA GLN A 419 -3.92 20.35 17.38
C GLN A 419 -3.92 19.61 18.72
N GLY A 420 -2.73 19.36 19.27
CA GLY A 420 -2.55 18.66 20.54
C GLY A 420 -2.56 17.12 20.45
N LEU A 421 -2.62 16.54 19.25
CA LEU A 421 -2.47 15.10 19.03
C LEU A 421 -1.24 14.81 18.16
N ASN A 422 -0.56 13.70 18.46
CA ASN A 422 0.65 13.30 17.76
C ASN A 422 0.49 11.88 17.20
N PHE A 423 1.14 11.63 16.06
CA PHE A 423 0.96 10.38 15.33
C PHE A 423 2.28 9.83 14.75
N ALA A 424 2.29 8.53 14.46
CA ALA A 424 3.41 7.84 13.82
C ALA A 424 2.91 6.76 12.85
N LEU A 425 3.67 6.47 11.79
CA LEU A 425 3.43 5.31 10.93
C LEU A 425 3.75 4.05 11.71
N SER A 426 2.88 3.05 11.63
CA SER A 426 3.17 1.78 12.27
C SER A 426 4.31 1.03 11.56
N PRO A 427 5.16 0.29 12.28
CA PRO A 427 6.20 -0.55 11.69
C PRO A 427 5.66 -1.58 10.70
N SER A 428 4.41 -2.03 10.84
CA SER A 428 3.78 -2.96 9.89
C SER A 428 3.73 -2.40 8.46
N TRP A 429 3.35 -1.13 8.31
CA TRP A 429 3.30 -0.42 7.03
C TRP A 429 4.71 -0.16 6.48
N ILE A 430 5.63 0.28 7.34
CA ILE A 430 7.04 0.53 6.97
C ILE A 430 7.66 -0.77 6.43
N SER A 431 7.52 -1.86 7.18
CA SER A 431 8.06 -3.17 6.83
C SER A 431 7.48 -3.69 5.50
N ARG A 432 6.21 -3.40 5.22
CA ARG A 432 5.56 -3.79 3.96
C ARG A 432 6.05 -2.99 2.76
N LEU A 433 6.38 -1.71 2.95
CA LEU A 433 6.91 -0.84 1.89
C LEU A 433 8.44 -0.93 1.71
N LEU A 434 9.16 -1.44 2.70
CA LEU A 434 10.63 -1.38 2.74
C LEU A 434 11.29 -1.93 1.46
N PRO A 435 10.92 -3.11 0.93
CA PRO A 435 11.50 -3.58 -0.33
C PRO A 435 11.31 -2.62 -1.50
N SER A 436 10.11 -2.04 -1.64
CA SER A 436 9.77 -1.09 -2.71
C SER A 436 10.50 0.25 -2.54
N LEU A 437 10.69 0.70 -1.30
CA LEU A 437 11.49 1.90 -0.99
C LEU A 437 12.94 1.74 -1.46
N PHE A 438 13.53 0.56 -1.28
CA PHE A 438 14.89 0.26 -1.76
C PHE A 438 14.96 0.02 -3.27
N ALA A 439 13.86 -0.40 -3.92
CA ALA A 439 13.78 -0.48 -5.37
C ALA A 439 13.77 0.92 -6.03
N GLY A 440 13.26 1.91 -5.31
CA GLY A 440 13.34 3.33 -5.66
C GLY A 440 12.15 3.86 -6.47
N GLY A 441 12.10 5.17 -6.64
CA GLY A 441 11.01 5.89 -7.32
C GLY A 441 9.75 6.11 -6.44
N GLU A 442 8.71 6.65 -7.05
CA GLU A 442 7.37 6.77 -6.44
C GLU A 442 6.76 5.37 -6.34
N ILE A 443 6.45 4.93 -5.12
CA ILE A 443 5.80 3.64 -4.90
C ILE A 443 4.31 3.81 -5.12
N GLU A 444 3.81 3.17 -6.17
CA GLU A 444 2.38 3.07 -6.44
C GLU A 444 1.77 1.93 -5.60
N LEU A 445 0.69 2.24 -4.88
CA LEU A 445 -0.05 1.24 -4.11
C LEU A 445 -0.97 0.43 -5.03
N SER A 446 -1.09 -0.88 -4.78
CA SER A 446 -2.10 -1.69 -5.45
C SER A 446 -3.50 -1.32 -4.98
N TRP A 447 -4.40 -1.22 -5.94
CA TRP A 447 -5.77 -0.78 -5.77
C TRP A 447 -6.71 -1.66 -6.61
N ILE A 448 -7.91 -1.94 -6.10
CA ILE A 448 -8.93 -2.76 -6.78
C ILE A 448 -10.17 -1.98 -7.20
N GLY A 449 -10.25 -0.67 -6.99
CA GLY A 449 -11.33 0.14 -7.57
C GLY A 449 -12.62 0.14 -6.76
N LEU A 450 -12.56 -0.11 -5.45
CA LEU A 450 -13.74 -0.20 -4.60
C LEU A 450 -13.64 0.80 -3.46
N GLY A 451 -14.78 1.30 -2.99
CA GLY A 451 -14.89 2.05 -1.73
C GLY A 451 -15.64 1.23 -0.70
N LEU A 452 -15.18 1.24 0.55
CA LEU A 452 -15.83 0.55 1.66
C LEU A 452 -16.49 1.54 2.62
N ALA A 453 -17.54 1.08 3.26
CA ALA A 453 -18.17 1.75 4.38
C ALA A 453 -18.50 0.73 5.48
N LYS A 454 -18.51 1.22 6.72
CA LYS A 454 -18.88 0.40 7.88
C LYS A 454 -20.37 0.56 8.16
N THR A 455 -21.08 -0.54 8.33
CA THR A 455 -22.49 -0.55 8.70
C THR A 455 -22.66 -0.40 10.22
N LEU A 456 -23.89 -0.16 10.69
CA LEU A 456 -24.19 -0.03 12.13
C LEU A 456 -23.87 -1.30 12.93
N ASP A 457 -24.01 -2.47 12.32
CA ASP A 457 -23.64 -3.76 12.90
C ASP A 457 -22.13 -4.09 12.75
N GLY A 458 -21.34 -3.12 12.29
CA GLY A 458 -19.88 -3.19 12.26
C GLY A 458 -19.30 -3.96 11.08
N GLN A 459 -20.12 -4.31 10.08
CA GLN A 459 -19.68 -5.03 8.89
C GLN A 459 -19.14 -4.06 7.83
N LEU A 460 -18.29 -4.57 6.94
CA LEU A 460 -17.80 -3.80 5.79
C LEU A 460 -18.63 -4.10 4.57
N GLU A 461 -19.22 -3.05 4.01
CA GLU A 461 -19.92 -3.11 2.73
C GLU A 461 -19.23 -2.23 1.70
N ILE A 462 -19.43 -2.59 0.45
CA ILE A 462 -18.94 -1.83 -0.68
C ILE A 462 -19.89 -0.65 -0.88
N SER A 463 -19.39 0.57 -0.66
CA SER A 463 -20.14 1.81 -0.86
C SER A 463 -19.96 2.40 -2.25
N TYR A 464 -18.87 2.03 -2.92
CA TYR A 464 -18.53 2.52 -4.25
C TYR A 464 -17.84 1.44 -5.08
N VAL A 465 -18.12 1.44 -6.38
CA VAL A 465 -17.51 0.56 -7.36
C VAL A 465 -17.13 1.41 -8.56
N SER A 466 -15.85 1.41 -8.93
CA SER A 466 -15.39 2.07 -10.14
C SER A 466 -16.08 1.49 -11.38
N SER A 467 -16.43 2.34 -12.36
CA SER A 467 -17.24 1.95 -13.54
C SER A 467 -16.69 0.78 -14.36
N TRP A 468 -15.38 0.54 -14.35
CA TRP A 468 -14.77 -0.60 -15.06
C TRP A 468 -14.90 -1.93 -14.30
N ARG A 469 -15.37 -1.93 -13.05
CA ARG A 469 -15.61 -3.14 -12.25
C ARG A 469 -17.06 -3.56 -12.38
N GLN A 470 -17.28 -4.77 -12.91
CA GLN A 470 -18.62 -5.25 -13.23
C GLN A 470 -19.07 -6.46 -12.39
N ALA A 471 -18.13 -7.13 -11.72
CA ALA A 471 -18.38 -8.31 -10.89
C ALA A 471 -18.99 -7.94 -9.52
N VAL A 472 -18.68 -6.74 -9.05
CA VAL A 472 -18.96 -6.24 -7.70
C VAL A 472 -20.06 -5.18 -7.77
N ARG A 473 -20.86 -5.06 -6.72
CA ARG A 473 -21.95 -4.08 -6.61
C ARG A 473 -21.90 -3.34 -5.28
N PRO A 474 -22.34 -2.06 -5.24
CA PRO A 474 -22.61 -1.40 -3.97
C PRO A 474 -23.59 -2.22 -3.11
N GLY A 475 -23.33 -2.31 -1.82
CA GLY A 475 -24.08 -3.13 -0.86
C GLY A 475 -23.59 -4.57 -0.72
N ASP A 476 -22.68 -5.05 -1.58
CA ASP A 476 -21.99 -6.32 -1.33
C ASP A 476 -21.17 -6.20 -0.03
N ARG A 477 -21.29 -7.19 0.85
CA ARG A 477 -20.55 -7.24 2.10
C ARG A 477 -19.22 -7.94 1.91
N LEU A 478 -18.11 -7.29 2.25
CA LEU A 478 -16.77 -7.87 2.20
C LEU A 478 -16.51 -8.75 3.44
N LEU A 479 -16.10 -10.00 3.21
CA LEU A 479 -15.73 -10.93 4.28
C LEU A 479 -14.22 -11.20 4.33
N ALA A 480 -13.58 -11.38 3.18
CA ALA A 480 -12.17 -11.74 3.10
C ALA A 480 -11.51 -11.25 1.80
N ILE A 481 -10.20 -11.00 1.88
CA ILE A 481 -9.30 -10.73 0.74
C ILE A 481 -8.18 -11.77 0.77
N ASP A 482 -7.95 -12.48 -0.34
CA ASP A 482 -6.96 -13.56 -0.46
C ASP A 482 -7.05 -14.56 0.71
N GLY A 483 -8.29 -14.92 1.07
CA GLY A 483 -8.59 -15.82 2.19
C GLY A 483 -8.40 -15.24 3.59
N GLN A 484 -7.84 -14.04 3.73
CA GLN A 484 -7.67 -13.35 5.01
C GLN A 484 -8.98 -12.64 5.40
N PRO A 485 -9.58 -12.93 6.56
CA PRO A 485 -10.79 -12.25 7.03
C PRO A 485 -10.56 -10.75 7.22
N ILE A 486 -11.47 -9.93 6.70
CA ILE A 486 -11.42 -8.46 6.79
C ILE A 486 -12.57 -7.98 7.66
N LYS A 487 -12.23 -7.31 8.76
CA LYS A 487 -13.18 -6.68 9.67
C LYS A 487 -13.09 -5.16 9.63
N GLU A 488 -11.91 -4.64 9.34
CA GLU A 488 -11.65 -3.20 9.23
C GLU A 488 -11.05 -2.87 7.86
N LEU A 489 -11.40 -1.69 7.34
CA LEU A 489 -10.92 -1.21 6.05
C LEU A 489 -9.38 -1.15 5.97
N SER A 490 -8.73 -0.78 7.06
CA SER A 490 -7.27 -0.73 7.15
C SER A 490 -6.61 -2.08 6.90
N GLN A 491 -7.25 -3.19 7.28
CA GLN A 491 -6.76 -4.53 7.00
C GLN A 491 -6.78 -4.82 5.49
N ALA A 492 -7.83 -4.37 4.78
CA ALA A 492 -7.91 -4.49 3.33
C ALA A 492 -6.81 -3.67 2.64
N GLN A 493 -6.65 -2.40 3.05
CA GLN A 493 -5.58 -1.53 2.56
C GLN A 493 -4.18 -2.12 2.84
N TYR A 494 -3.99 -2.73 4.02
CA TYR A 494 -2.73 -3.34 4.42
C TYR A 494 -2.36 -4.54 3.54
N LEU A 495 -3.33 -5.41 3.25
CA LEU A 495 -3.10 -6.53 2.34
C LEU A 495 -2.71 -6.05 0.95
N LEU A 496 -3.43 -5.05 0.43
CA LEU A 496 -3.16 -4.49 -0.90
C LEU A 496 -1.82 -3.76 -0.99
N THR A 497 -1.34 -3.08 0.05
CA THR A 497 0.00 -2.47 0.04
C THR A 497 1.13 -3.47 -0.20
N GLY A 498 0.96 -4.73 0.20
CA GLY A 498 1.98 -5.76 -0.01
C GLY A 498 1.72 -6.60 -1.25
N LYS A 499 0.69 -6.25 -2.02
CA LYS A 499 0.28 -6.99 -3.20
C LYS A 499 0.94 -6.38 -4.44
N PRO A 500 1.58 -7.16 -5.31
CA PRO A 500 2.19 -6.63 -6.52
C PRO A 500 1.15 -6.04 -7.48
N LEU A 501 1.50 -4.96 -8.18
CA LEU A 501 0.66 -4.41 -9.24
C LEU A 501 0.38 -5.45 -10.33
N ASN A 502 -0.80 -5.37 -10.93
CA ASN A 502 -1.25 -6.27 -11.99
C ASN A 502 -1.36 -7.75 -11.59
N SER A 503 -1.33 -8.06 -10.29
CA SER A 503 -1.64 -9.40 -9.77
C SER A 503 -3.14 -9.58 -9.48
N LEU A 504 -3.62 -10.83 -9.41
CA LEU A 504 -4.99 -11.13 -9.00
C LEU A 504 -5.19 -11.02 -7.49
N CYS A 505 -6.36 -10.53 -7.10
CA CYS A 505 -6.88 -10.40 -5.74
C CYS A 505 -8.20 -11.18 -5.64
N ALA A 506 -8.31 -12.09 -4.67
CA ALA A 506 -9.53 -12.87 -4.44
C ALA A 506 -10.39 -12.23 -3.36
N LEU A 507 -11.63 -11.90 -3.68
CA LEU A 507 -12.62 -11.39 -2.76
C LEU A 507 -13.62 -12.49 -2.38
N SER A 508 -13.92 -12.61 -1.09
CA SER A 508 -15.10 -13.33 -0.60
C SER A 508 -16.11 -12.32 -0.12
N LEU A 509 -17.27 -12.28 -0.75
CA LEU A 509 -18.34 -11.33 -0.45
C LEU A 509 -19.65 -12.06 -0.11
N VAL A 510 -20.61 -11.32 0.44
CA VAL A 510 -22.00 -11.74 0.53
C VAL A 510 -22.88 -10.74 -0.19
N ARG A 511 -23.67 -11.23 -1.14
CA ARG A 511 -24.68 -10.46 -1.88
C ARG A 511 -26.05 -11.04 -1.58
N GLU A 512 -26.96 -10.23 -1.03
CA GLU A 512 -28.33 -10.65 -0.72
C GLU A 512 -28.39 -11.96 0.10
N GLY A 513 -27.47 -12.11 1.05
CA GLY A 513 -27.35 -13.30 1.90
C GLY A 513 -26.62 -14.50 1.28
N LYS A 514 -26.26 -14.47 -0.01
CA LYS A 514 -25.54 -15.55 -0.69
C LYS A 514 -24.03 -15.27 -0.78
N PRO A 515 -23.17 -16.24 -0.46
CA PRO A 515 -21.72 -16.08 -0.64
C PRO A 515 -21.38 -15.99 -2.13
N ILE A 516 -20.50 -15.07 -2.48
CA ILE A 516 -19.94 -14.92 -3.82
C ILE A 516 -18.42 -14.77 -3.72
N HIS A 517 -17.69 -15.33 -4.68
CA HIS A 517 -16.24 -15.23 -4.75
C HIS A 517 -15.86 -14.58 -6.07
N ILE A 518 -14.98 -13.58 -6.03
CA ILE A 518 -14.60 -12.77 -7.20
C ILE A 518 -13.10 -12.60 -7.28
N LEU A 519 -12.52 -12.83 -8.46
CA LEU A 519 -11.15 -12.41 -8.78
C LEU A 519 -11.17 -11.01 -9.40
N LEU A 520 -10.33 -10.12 -8.87
CA LEU A 520 -10.08 -8.79 -9.44
C LEU A 520 -8.58 -8.61 -9.67
N LYS A 521 -8.19 -8.06 -10.83
CA LYS A 521 -6.81 -7.67 -11.08
C LYS A 521 -6.50 -6.33 -10.39
N THR A 522 -5.41 -6.26 -9.66
CA THR A 522 -4.91 -5.02 -9.03
C THR A 522 -4.38 -4.04 -10.07
N GLN A 523 -4.52 -2.75 -9.78
CA GLN A 523 -4.00 -1.64 -10.59
C GLN A 523 -3.25 -0.65 -9.71
N ALA A 524 -2.45 0.24 -10.31
CA ALA A 524 -1.84 1.35 -9.59
C ALA A 524 -2.93 2.32 -9.11
N MET A 525 -2.89 2.68 -7.82
CA MET A 525 -3.79 3.67 -7.26
C MET A 525 -3.57 5.03 -7.94
N PRO A 526 -4.61 5.65 -8.52
CA PRO A 526 -4.49 7.00 -9.06
C PRO A 526 -4.10 8.00 -7.96
N LYS A 527 -3.29 9.00 -8.30
CA LYS A 527 -2.91 10.10 -7.40
C LYS A 527 -4.10 10.80 -6.73
N SER A 528 -5.26 10.79 -7.38
CA SER A 528 -6.51 11.28 -6.82
C SER A 528 -7.68 10.49 -7.44
N PRO A 529 -8.12 9.39 -6.81
CA PRO A 529 -9.13 8.49 -7.39
C PRO A 529 -10.41 9.25 -7.77
N MET A 530 -10.94 10.08 -6.88
CA MET A 530 -12.17 10.82 -7.14
C MET A 530 -12.01 11.97 -8.14
N ILE A 531 -10.84 12.60 -8.25
CA ILE A 531 -10.62 13.62 -9.30
C ILE A 531 -10.51 12.95 -10.67
N LYS A 532 -9.79 11.83 -10.76
CA LYS A 532 -9.76 11.01 -11.98
C LYS A 532 -11.20 10.65 -12.35
N GLN A 533 -11.98 10.25 -11.36
CA GLN A 533 -13.34 9.80 -11.57
C GLN A 533 -14.31 10.91 -11.99
N ALA A 534 -14.23 12.06 -11.34
CA ALA A 534 -15.02 13.25 -11.64
C ALA A 534 -14.83 13.73 -13.09
N LYS A 535 -13.69 13.39 -13.71
CA LYS A 535 -13.38 13.72 -15.11
C LYS A 535 -13.89 12.68 -16.10
N SER A 536 -14.15 11.44 -15.67
CA SER A 536 -14.47 10.30 -16.56
C SER A 536 -15.84 9.67 -16.36
N GLU A 537 -16.49 9.85 -15.21
CA GLU A 537 -17.83 9.31 -14.90
C GLU A 537 -18.91 10.39 -14.91
N ALA A 538 -20.18 9.95 -14.88
CA ALA A 538 -21.28 10.86 -14.69
C ALA A 538 -21.19 11.52 -13.30
N SER A 539 -21.55 12.79 -13.21
CA SER A 539 -21.56 13.51 -11.93
C SER A 539 -22.46 12.88 -10.86
N GLU A 540 -23.41 12.03 -11.25
CA GLU A 540 -24.23 11.21 -10.36
C GLU A 540 -23.41 10.12 -9.66
N ASP A 541 -22.54 9.42 -10.39
CA ASP A 541 -21.68 8.37 -9.83
C ASP A 541 -20.69 8.99 -8.84
N LEU A 542 -20.14 10.15 -9.18
CA LEU A 542 -19.32 10.93 -8.27
C LEU A 542 -20.09 11.35 -7.02
N LEU A 543 -21.33 11.85 -7.17
CA LEU A 543 -22.18 12.23 -6.03
C LEU A 543 -22.36 11.04 -5.08
N GLN A 544 -22.70 9.86 -5.59
CA GLN A 544 -22.84 8.64 -4.79
C GLN A 544 -21.53 8.28 -4.07
N ALA A 545 -20.41 8.30 -4.81
CA ALA A 545 -19.09 7.94 -4.30
C ALA A 545 -18.66 8.83 -3.12
N VAL A 546 -18.75 10.15 -3.27
CA VAL A 546 -18.23 11.12 -2.28
C VAL A 546 -19.16 11.37 -1.11
N THR A 547 -20.43 10.97 -1.22
CA THR A 547 -21.42 11.15 -0.15
C THR A 547 -21.75 9.88 0.61
N GLY A 548 -21.47 8.70 0.04
CA GLY A 548 -21.89 7.45 0.66
C GLY A 548 -23.40 7.25 0.65
N MET A 549 -24.04 7.57 -0.48
CA MET A 549 -25.44 7.23 -0.71
C MET A 549 -25.57 6.39 -1.98
N LEU A 550 -26.53 5.47 -1.98
CA LEU A 550 -26.94 4.73 -3.17
C LEU A 550 -28.21 5.36 -3.74
N LEU A 551 -28.19 5.67 -5.04
CA LEU A 551 -29.29 6.30 -5.74
C LEU A 551 -29.93 5.36 -6.76
N GLU A 552 -31.26 5.43 -6.82
CA GLU A 552 -32.05 4.91 -7.94
C GLU A 552 -32.42 6.08 -8.85
N HIS A 553 -32.01 6.00 -10.12
CA HIS A 553 -32.41 6.98 -11.13
C HIS A 553 -33.89 6.80 -11.52
N ILE A 554 -34.70 7.84 -11.32
CA ILE A 554 -36.13 7.85 -11.62
C ILE A 554 -36.39 8.42 -13.02
N SER A 555 -35.86 9.60 -13.31
CA SER A 555 -36.12 10.32 -14.56
C SER A 555 -35.12 11.44 -14.82
N GLY A 556 -35.05 11.88 -16.09
CA GLY A 556 -34.14 12.95 -16.52
C GLY A 556 -32.77 12.43 -16.97
N PRO A 557 -31.76 13.32 -17.09
CA PRO A 557 -30.39 12.93 -17.39
C PRO A 557 -29.69 12.33 -16.15
N ARG A 558 -28.66 11.50 -16.39
CA ARG A 558 -27.74 11.03 -15.34
C ARG A 558 -26.77 12.15 -14.94
N GLY A 559 -27.20 12.99 -13.99
CA GLY A 559 -26.49 14.19 -13.53
C GLY A 559 -27.45 15.36 -13.25
N PRO A 560 -26.99 16.62 -13.38
CA PRO A 560 -27.83 17.81 -13.23
C PRO A 560 -29.07 17.77 -14.11
N GLY A 561 -30.24 17.96 -13.51
CA GLY A 561 -31.58 17.81 -14.09
C GLY A 561 -32.25 16.47 -13.74
N GLY A 562 -31.46 15.46 -13.33
CA GLY A 562 -31.95 14.13 -12.95
C GLY A 562 -32.71 14.11 -11.63
N SER A 563 -33.65 13.17 -11.53
CA SER A 563 -34.41 12.89 -10.32
C SER A 563 -34.13 11.47 -9.83
N TYR A 564 -33.93 11.33 -8.53
CA TYR A 564 -33.41 10.15 -7.88
C TYR A 564 -34.17 9.81 -6.61
N LYS A 565 -34.13 8.55 -6.20
CA LYS A 565 -34.53 8.11 -4.87
C LYS A 565 -33.30 7.61 -4.12
N ILE A 566 -33.14 8.01 -2.86
CA ILE A 566 -32.11 7.43 -2.00
C ILE A 566 -32.55 6.02 -1.62
N LEU A 567 -31.78 5.02 -2.05
CA LEU A 567 -32.00 3.62 -1.69
C LEU A 567 -31.34 3.27 -0.36
N LYS A 568 -30.12 3.77 -0.15
CA LYS A 568 -29.30 3.45 1.02
C LYS A 568 -28.42 4.63 1.42
N LEU A 569 -28.18 4.76 2.72
CA LEU A 569 -27.17 5.63 3.30
C LEU A 569 -26.22 4.80 4.15
N TRP A 570 -24.92 5.00 3.98
CA TRP A 570 -23.95 4.38 4.88
C TRP A 570 -23.66 5.29 6.07
N PRO A 571 -23.71 4.76 7.31
CA PRO A 571 -23.51 5.56 8.52
C PRO A 571 -22.17 6.29 8.55
N GLY A 572 -22.18 7.54 9.00
CA GLY A 572 -20.98 8.37 9.16
C GLY A 572 -20.32 8.82 7.85
N LEU A 573 -20.96 8.56 6.69
CA LEU A 573 -20.58 9.18 5.42
C LEU A 573 -21.39 10.47 5.19
N PRO A 574 -20.91 11.40 4.33
CA PRO A 574 -21.44 12.76 4.28
C PRO A 574 -22.96 12.88 4.04
N ALA A 575 -23.58 11.95 3.31
CA ALA A 575 -25.02 11.96 3.11
C ALA A 575 -25.81 11.71 4.40
N ASP A 576 -25.38 10.74 5.21
CA ASP A 576 -25.97 10.41 6.52
C ASP A 576 -25.87 11.60 7.48
N GLU A 577 -24.68 12.20 7.56
CA GLU A 577 -24.41 13.37 8.43
C GLU A 577 -25.14 14.64 7.99
N SER A 578 -25.57 14.71 6.72
CA SER A 578 -26.34 15.85 6.17
C SER A 578 -27.83 15.79 6.52
N GLY A 579 -28.27 14.76 7.25
CA GLY A 579 -29.66 14.55 7.64
C GLY A 579 -30.57 14.12 6.49
N LEU A 580 -29.98 13.56 5.42
CA LEU A 580 -30.73 12.83 4.38
C LEU A 580 -31.25 11.51 4.95
N ARG A 581 -32.26 10.93 4.31
CA ARG A 581 -32.85 9.65 4.73
C ARG A 581 -33.08 8.73 3.54
N GLU A 582 -33.02 7.44 3.79
CA GLU A 582 -33.47 6.44 2.82
C GLU A 582 -34.94 6.70 2.44
N GLY A 583 -35.24 6.61 1.15
CA GLY A 583 -36.54 6.95 0.57
C GLY A 583 -36.74 8.42 0.22
N ASP A 584 -35.83 9.33 0.61
CA ASP A 584 -35.88 10.72 0.16
C ASP A 584 -35.76 10.78 -1.37
N LEU A 585 -36.49 11.73 -1.97
CA LEU A 585 -36.43 12.02 -3.40
C LEU A 585 -35.50 13.21 -3.62
N ILE A 586 -34.49 13.03 -4.47
CA ILE A 586 -33.50 14.06 -4.80
C ILE A 586 -33.72 14.54 -6.24
N LYS A 587 -33.72 15.85 -6.45
CA LYS A 587 -33.50 16.46 -7.75
C LYS A 587 -32.10 17.07 -7.78
N PHE A 588 -31.25 16.58 -8.67
CA PHE A 588 -29.87 17.06 -8.79
C PHE A 588 -29.87 18.34 -9.62
N ALA A 589 -29.63 19.49 -8.99
CA ALA A 589 -29.76 20.78 -9.67
C ALA A 589 -28.47 21.23 -10.37
N ARG A 590 -27.31 21.09 -9.69
CA ARG A 590 -26.04 21.60 -10.21
C ARG A 590 -24.84 20.87 -9.62
N PHE A 591 -23.82 20.67 -10.44
CA PHE A 591 -22.49 20.19 -10.03
C PHE A 591 -21.43 21.24 -10.35
N ARG A 592 -20.45 21.42 -9.46
CA ARG A 592 -19.22 22.18 -9.73
C ARG A 592 -18.02 21.50 -9.07
N GLY A 593 -17.01 21.14 -9.85
CA GLY A 593 -15.72 20.66 -9.34
C GLY A 593 -14.71 21.80 -9.19
N ASN A 594 -14.03 21.88 -8.06
CA ASN A 594 -12.82 22.67 -7.83
C ASN A 594 -11.63 21.72 -7.63
N TYR A 595 -11.19 21.08 -8.72
CA TYR A 595 -10.16 20.05 -8.68
C TYR A 595 -8.79 20.50 -8.14
N PRO A 596 -8.31 21.74 -8.40
CA PRO A 596 -7.07 22.23 -7.79
C PRO A 596 -7.11 22.25 -6.25
N GLU A 597 -8.28 22.49 -5.66
CA GLU A 597 -8.48 22.45 -4.21
C GLU A 597 -8.96 21.08 -3.71
N GLY A 598 -9.14 20.10 -4.60
CA GLY A 598 -9.67 18.79 -4.24
C GLY A 598 -11.12 18.83 -3.73
N LEU A 599 -11.93 19.81 -4.14
CA LEU A 599 -13.30 19.98 -3.66
C LEU A 599 -14.33 19.79 -4.78
N ALA A 600 -15.54 19.38 -4.41
CA ALA A 600 -16.71 19.38 -5.26
C ALA A 600 -17.93 19.93 -4.54
N SER A 601 -18.84 20.56 -5.29
CA SER A 601 -20.12 21.02 -4.76
C SER A 601 -21.30 20.50 -5.57
N PHE A 602 -22.34 20.09 -4.85
CA PHE A 602 -23.56 19.50 -5.38
C PHE A 602 -24.76 20.27 -4.82
N ASP A 603 -25.49 20.95 -5.70
CA ASP A 603 -26.77 21.56 -5.36
C ASP A 603 -27.87 20.52 -5.60
N ILE A 604 -28.58 20.13 -4.55
CA ILE A 604 -29.68 19.16 -4.62
C ILE A 604 -30.94 19.72 -3.96
N SER A 605 -32.11 19.43 -4.55
CA SER A 605 -33.40 19.59 -3.87
C SER A 605 -33.82 18.24 -3.31
N VAL A 606 -34.21 18.20 -2.05
CA VAL A 606 -34.58 16.98 -1.33
C VAL A 606 -36.01 17.11 -0.87
N LYS A 607 -36.86 16.20 -1.33
CA LYS A 607 -38.24 16.05 -0.89
C LYS A 607 -38.32 14.82 -0.01
N SER A 608 -38.59 15.02 1.28
CA SER A 608 -38.54 13.94 2.28
C SER A 608 -39.94 13.45 2.64
N PRO A 609 -40.34 12.22 2.25
CA PRO A 609 -41.63 11.65 2.65
C PRO A 609 -41.78 11.57 4.17
N ALA A 610 -40.70 11.25 4.88
CA ALA A 610 -40.68 11.14 6.35
C ALA A 610 -40.93 12.48 7.06
N SER A 611 -40.77 13.61 6.36
CA SER A 611 -41.01 14.96 6.88
C SER A 611 -42.29 15.59 6.30
N GLY A 612 -43.26 14.76 5.88
CA GLY A 612 -44.49 15.24 5.27
C GLY A 612 -44.29 15.86 3.89
N TYR A 613 -43.31 15.37 3.13
CA TYR A 613 -42.91 15.86 1.81
C TYR A 613 -42.38 17.30 1.79
N LEU A 614 -41.84 17.77 2.92
CA LEU A 614 -41.09 19.02 2.97
C LEU A 614 -39.96 18.98 1.93
N GLU A 615 -39.92 20.01 1.08
CA GLU A 615 -38.88 20.20 0.09
C GLU A 615 -37.86 21.20 0.62
N ARG A 616 -36.57 20.85 0.51
CA ARG A 616 -35.45 21.72 0.91
C ARG A 616 -34.35 21.64 -0.13
N THR A 617 -33.78 22.79 -0.45
CA THR A 617 -32.58 22.86 -1.29
C THR A 617 -31.36 22.91 -0.38
N MET A 618 -30.35 22.10 -0.67
CA MET A 618 -29.07 22.11 0.03
C MET A 618 -27.91 22.08 -0.95
N ARG A 619 -26.77 22.64 -0.51
CA ARG A 619 -25.48 22.53 -1.19
C ARG A 619 -24.57 21.67 -0.33
N LEU A 620 -24.14 20.54 -0.88
CA LEU A 620 -23.09 19.71 -0.29
C LEU A 620 -21.75 20.17 -0.86
N VAL A 621 -20.82 20.60 -0.02
CA VAL A 621 -19.43 20.91 -0.40
C VAL A 621 -18.55 19.84 0.22
N LEU A 622 -17.88 19.04 -0.60
CA LEU A 622 -17.25 17.79 -0.20
C LEU A 622 -15.81 17.73 -0.68
N SER A 623 -14.97 17.10 0.13
CA SER A 623 -13.62 16.71 -0.28
C SER A 623 -13.67 15.56 -1.28
N LEU A 624 -12.82 15.63 -2.30
CA LEU A 624 -12.53 14.55 -3.23
C LEU A 624 -11.37 13.67 -2.74
N GLU A 625 -10.71 14.05 -1.64
CA GLU A 625 -9.75 13.20 -0.94
C GLU A 625 -10.52 12.30 0.02
N MET A 626 -10.78 11.06 -0.38
CA MET A 626 -11.37 10.05 0.51
C MET A 626 -10.36 8.97 0.84
N ASN A 627 -10.47 8.45 2.06
CA ASN A 627 -9.56 7.46 2.63
C ASN A 627 -10.22 6.08 2.80
N ASN A 628 -11.31 5.82 2.09
CA ASN A 628 -12.11 4.61 2.20
C ASN A 628 -12.02 3.68 0.99
N PHE A 629 -11.04 3.90 0.12
CA PHE A 629 -10.84 3.07 -1.07
C PHE A 629 -9.88 1.91 -0.84
N ILE A 630 -10.12 0.84 -1.60
CA ILE A 630 -9.28 -0.35 -1.72
C ILE A 630 -9.13 -0.75 -3.17
#